data_AF-A0A9J7LNQ8-F1
#
_entry.id   AF-A0A9J7LNQ8-F1
#
_cell.length_a   1.000
_cell.length_b   1.000
_cell.length_c   1.000
_cell.angle_alpha   90.00
_cell.angle_beta   90.00
_cell.angle_gamma   90.00
#
_symmetry.space_group_name_H-M   'P 1'
#
loop_
_entity.id
_entity.type
_entity.pdbx_description
1 polymer ?
#
loop_
_entity_poly.entity_id
_entity_poly.type
_entity_poly.pdbx_seq_one_letter_code
_entity_poly.pdbx_strand_id
1 'polypeptide(L)'
;MRGMCTLFLLLCGSTCLLASVIPKEEILGAVRDFQQSGRAADAGDFTHQASLDEHGRFHLLWKFDSETITFEAHVQTTGYIGLGVSPNGGMRGSDVIIGWVKDGQAFITDRFAEGYFEPRLDAHQDVELLSGYENGTHTVLRFRRKLRPCDTAEDREITEDTQRVIWSFNDLDPLENSLAGQNGPHVLYHGSNRGSKSIILLQKNPPTLDIQDSNILSFELTSSNVLVPEKDTTYWCNTMRLPRLDRKHHIVKIEPIIQPGHESLVHHAVVYQCKLGQVPPMLDGGHECYHPNMPEEWGNCNSIMTAWAIGGKGFTYPNYVGFPIGSDDDPDYIMMEMHYDNPDRISGQRDSSGLRFYYTPIVRMYDAGILDIGVNSYATHVIPPRAESFDSTGFCFGLDPYLQELGSPIKVFASMPHAHLAGTAVRTKLVRNGVFQSYVGRDETYDFDLQEIRLLDPEVMVQEGDQLITECTYKTTDRTQATIGGLSSREEMCINFIQYYPRMKLTRCYSGLDINQQAPFFGVYYAGWEYPFPIYYPDSMVNQTLIDVINQHPWTNEEAERFEQYVRNTQVFSYTVPEVNDYQLIDQPADPTMPNDNSVSIPGC
;
A
#
# COMPACT_ATOMS: atom_id res chain seq x y z
N MET A 1 75.01 24.74 -8.31
CA MET A 1 75.14 25.32 -6.95
C MET A 1 73.95 24.82 -6.13
N ARG A 2 74.01 24.29 -4.91
CA ARG A 2 75.05 23.68 -4.05
C ARG A 2 74.33 22.52 -3.32
N GLY A 3 74.88 21.34 -3.04
CA GLY A 3 76.14 20.73 -3.49
C GLY A 3 76.25 19.27 -3.01
N MET A 4 77.19 18.52 -3.63
CA MET A 4 78.13 17.53 -3.04
C MET A 4 77.57 16.37 -2.19
N CYS A 5 77.68 15.11 -2.67
CA CYS A 5 78.78 14.14 -2.40
C CYS A 5 78.71 13.51 -0.98
N THR A 6 78.90 12.20 -0.74
CA THR A 6 79.44 11.11 -1.60
C THR A 6 78.62 9.80 -1.32
N LEU A 7 79.00 8.51 -1.43
CA LEU A 7 80.29 7.79 -1.59
C LEU A 7 80.20 6.66 -2.65
N PHE A 8 80.50 5.39 -2.34
CA PHE A 8 80.83 4.34 -3.32
C PHE A 8 80.80 2.90 -2.74
N LEU A 9 80.59 1.90 -3.64
CA LEU A 9 80.76 0.42 -3.52
C LEU A 9 80.02 -0.34 -2.38
N LEU A 10 79.25 -1.43 -2.60
CA LEU A 10 79.48 -2.77 -3.22
C LEU A 10 80.17 -3.82 -2.31
N LEU A 11 79.42 -4.83 -1.80
CA LEU A 11 79.60 -6.29 -2.06
C LEU A 11 78.84 -7.24 -1.09
N CYS A 12 78.42 -8.40 -1.64
CA CYS A 12 78.09 -9.70 -0.99
C CYS A 12 76.98 -9.82 0.09
N GLY A 13 76.15 -10.88 -0.03
CA GLY A 13 75.21 -11.34 1.01
C GLY A 13 74.04 -12.18 0.49
N SER A 14 74.21 -13.50 0.34
CA SER A 14 73.22 -14.40 -0.27
C SER A 14 71.97 -14.67 0.60
N THR A 15 70.75 -14.55 0.05
CA THR A 15 69.74 -15.64 -0.13
C THR A 15 68.32 -15.11 -0.46
N CYS A 16 67.50 -15.93 -1.13
CA CYS A 16 66.02 -15.92 -1.23
C CYS A 16 65.31 -14.55 -1.47
N LEU A 17 64.76 -14.28 -2.66
CA LEU A 17 63.51 -14.91 -3.14
C LEU A 17 63.30 -14.70 -4.66
N LEU A 18 62.42 -15.51 -5.25
CA LEU A 18 61.98 -15.39 -6.65
C LEU A 18 60.86 -14.36 -6.79
N ALA A 19 60.99 -13.44 -7.75
CA ALA A 19 59.92 -12.54 -8.18
C ALA A 19 59.83 -12.57 -9.71
N SER A 20 59.08 -13.53 -10.25
CA SER A 20 58.71 -13.56 -11.67
C SER A 20 57.71 -12.45 -11.96
N VAL A 21 58.12 -11.46 -12.77
CA VAL A 21 57.26 -10.34 -13.16
C VAL A 21 56.21 -10.82 -14.14
N ILE A 22 54.97 -10.98 -13.67
CA ILE A 22 53.82 -11.28 -14.51
C ILE A 22 53.54 -10.05 -15.40
N PRO A 23 53.51 -10.18 -16.75
CA PRO A 23 53.20 -9.07 -17.64
C PRO A 23 51.78 -8.54 -17.39
N LYS A 24 51.61 -7.22 -17.58
CA LYS A 24 50.34 -6.50 -17.30
C LYS A 24 49.14 -7.07 -18.08
N GLU A 25 49.39 -7.71 -19.22
CA GLU A 25 48.37 -8.36 -20.05
C GLU A 25 47.91 -9.71 -19.49
N GLU A 26 48.78 -10.49 -18.83
CA GLU A 26 48.36 -11.68 -18.07
C GLU A 26 47.58 -11.28 -16.81
N ILE A 27 47.89 -10.14 -16.18
CA ILE A 27 47.09 -9.61 -15.06
C ILE A 27 45.70 -9.19 -15.56
N LEU A 28 45.60 -8.53 -16.72
CA LEU A 28 44.30 -8.17 -17.33
C LEU A 28 43.53 -9.38 -17.85
N GLY A 29 44.22 -10.43 -18.30
CA GLY A 29 43.66 -11.75 -18.61
C GLY A 29 43.09 -12.41 -17.35
N ALA A 30 43.92 -12.58 -16.32
CA ALA A 30 43.52 -13.18 -15.05
C ALA A 30 42.39 -12.41 -14.33
N VAL A 31 42.34 -11.07 -14.42
CA VAL A 31 41.21 -10.29 -13.89
C VAL A 31 39.93 -10.51 -14.70
N ARG A 32 40.01 -10.68 -16.03
CA ARG A 32 38.85 -11.06 -16.85
C ARG A 32 38.40 -12.50 -16.58
N ASP A 33 39.34 -13.43 -16.44
CA ASP A 33 39.03 -14.83 -16.15
C ASP A 33 38.49 -14.99 -14.73
N PHE A 34 38.97 -14.25 -13.73
CA PHE A 34 38.38 -14.23 -12.38
C PHE A 34 36.98 -13.57 -12.38
N GLN A 35 36.72 -12.61 -13.28
CA GLN A 35 35.37 -12.08 -13.55
C GLN A 35 34.48 -13.04 -14.37
N GLN A 36 35.00 -14.15 -14.91
CA GLN A 36 34.22 -15.14 -15.67
C GLN A 36 34.16 -16.53 -15.02
N SER A 37 35.11 -16.90 -14.15
CA SER A 37 35.11 -18.13 -13.36
C SER A 37 34.26 -18.04 -12.09
N GLY A 38 33.78 -16.84 -11.73
CA GLY A 38 32.78 -16.62 -10.67
C GLY A 38 31.33 -16.80 -11.10
N ARG A 39 31.06 -17.43 -12.26
CA ARG A 39 29.70 -17.52 -12.82
C ARG A 39 28.85 -18.64 -12.20
N ALA A 40 27.82 -18.20 -11.47
CA ALA A 40 26.53 -18.88 -11.29
C ALA A 40 26.52 -20.22 -10.53
N ALA A 41 26.76 -20.15 -9.22
CA ALA A 41 25.82 -20.78 -8.29
C ALA A 41 24.74 -19.72 -7.96
N ASP A 42 23.52 -19.90 -8.48
CA ASP A 42 22.35 -18.96 -8.48
C ASP A 42 22.60 -17.57 -7.85
N ALA A 43 23.21 -16.67 -8.64
CA ALA A 43 23.50 -15.30 -8.23
C ALA A 43 22.26 -14.38 -8.33
N GLY A 44 21.18 -14.78 -7.66
CA GLY A 44 20.09 -13.90 -7.26
C GLY A 44 19.16 -13.45 -8.40
N ASP A 45 18.45 -14.40 -9.03
CA ASP A 45 17.22 -14.10 -9.80
C ASP A 45 16.06 -13.69 -8.86
N PHE A 46 16.29 -12.70 -7.99
CA PHE A 46 15.32 -12.16 -7.05
C PHE A 46 14.59 -10.98 -7.69
N THR A 47 13.27 -11.02 -7.67
CA THR A 47 12.44 -10.04 -8.38
C THR A 47 11.96 -8.91 -7.47
N HIS A 48 11.99 -9.12 -6.15
CA HIS A 48 11.59 -8.15 -5.14
C HIS A 48 12.68 -7.91 -4.09
N GLN A 49 12.69 -6.71 -3.51
CA GLN A 49 13.57 -6.34 -2.40
C GLN A 49 13.00 -5.21 -1.54
N ALA A 50 13.44 -5.13 -0.27
CA ALA A 50 13.15 -4.04 0.66
C ALA A 50 14.28 -3.85 1.70
N SER A 51 14.48 -2.61 2.17
CA SER A 51 15.12 -2.37 3.47
C SER A 51 14.06 -2.52 4.56
N LEU A 52 14.33 -3.37 5.55
CA LEU A 52 13.43 -3.58 6.69
C LEU A 52 13.69 -2.59 7.82
N ASP A 53 14.94 -2.16 7.99
CA ASP A 53 15.32 -1.07 8.90
C ASP A 53 15.60 0.24 8.15
N GLU A 54 15.50 1.35 8.89
CA GLU A 54 15.69 2.73 8.39
C GLU A 54 17.15 3.05 8.05
N HIS A 55 18.11 2.25 8.53
CA HIS A 55 19.54 2.52 8.39
C HIS A 55 20.23 1.72 7.28
N GLY A 56 19.50 0.86 6.55
CA GLY A 56 20.07 0.04 5.49
C GLY A 56 20.99 -1.08 5.99
N ARG A 57 20.71 -1.60 7.19
CA ARG A 57 21.44 -2.70 7.84
C ARG A 57 20.72 -4.03 7.70
N PHE A 58 19.42 -4.05 7.39
CA PHE A 58 18.67 -5.27 7.11
C PHE A 58 17.99 -5.15 5.73
N HIS A 59 18.58 -5.79 4.72
CA HIS A 59 17.99 -5.90 3.39
C HIS A 59 17.43 -7.30 3.17
N LEU A 60 16.16 -7.35 2.74
CA LEU A 60 15.47 -8.59 2.37
C LEU A 60 15.21 -8.59 0.87
N LEU A 61 15.69 -9.61 0.18
CA LEU A 61 15.34 -9.93 -1.21
C LEU A 61 14.42 -11.15 -1.23
N TRP A 62 13.50 -11.24 -2.19
CA TRP A 62 12.66 -12.42 -2.35
C TRP A 62 12.18 -12.68 -3.78
N LYS A 63 11.78 -13.94 -4.00
CA LYS A 63 11.09 -14.45 -5.19
C LYS A 63 10.10 -15.53 -4.76
N PHE A 64 8.99 -15.66 -5.48
CA PHE A 64 7.95 -16.65 -5.18
C PHE A 64 7.44 -17.31 -6.46
N ASP A 65 6.83 -18.47 -6.30
CA ASP A 65 6.05 -19.19 -7.31
C ASP A 65 4.64 -19.47 -6.76
N SER A 66 3.91 -20.45 -7.29
CA SER A 66 2.57 -20.82 -6.83
C SER A 66 2.53 -21.63 -5.52
N GLU A 67 3.67 -22.13 -5.04
CA GLU A 67 3.77 -23.03 -3.88
C GLU A 67 4.71 -22.49 -2.80
N THR A 68 5.77 -21.78 -3.17
CA THR A 68 6.86 -21.39 -2.27
C THR A 68 7.31 -19.93 -2.41
N ILE A 69 7.90 -19.41 -1.34
CA ILE A 69 8.68 -18.17 -1.32
C ILE A 69 10.11 -18.45 -0.90
N THR A 70 11.07 -17.88 -1.62
CA THR A 70 12.50 -17.92 -1.30
C THR A 70 12.95 -16.52 -0.90
N PHE A 71 13.48 -16.41 0.32
CA PHE A 71 14.06 -15.20 0.87
C PHE A 71 15.59 -15.25 0.81
N GLU A 72 16.21 -14.08 0.69
CA GLU A 72 17.62 -13.86 1.05
C GLU A 72 17.74 -12.61 1.91
N ALA A 73 18.17 -12.78 3.16
CA ALA A 73 18.42 -11.69 4.09
C ALA A 73 19.92 -11.35 4.10
N HIS A 74 20.26 -10.11 3.79
CA HIS A 74 21.59 -9.52 3.95
C HIS A 74 21.55 -8.58 5.15
N VAL A 75 22.26 -8.93 6.23
CA VAL A 75 22.18 -8.18 7.49
C VAL A 75 23.57 -7.80 7.98
N GLN A 76 23.75 -6.51 8.32
CA GLN A 76 25.00 -5.96 8.82
C GLN A 76 25.22 -6.37 10.29
N THR A 77 25.64 -7.62 10.47
CA THR A 77 25.93 -8.27 11.76
C THR A 77 26.96 -9.38 11.57
N THR A 78 27.41 -10.00 12.66
CA THR A 78 28.27 -11.20 12.66
C THR A 78 27.75 -12.21 13.69
N GLY A 79 26.54 -12.72 13.43
CA GLY A 79 25.76 -13.47 14.40
C GLY A 79 24.37 -13.82 13.86
N TYR A 80 23.35 -13.84 14.71
CA TYR A 80 22.02 -14.28 14.28
C TYR A 80 21.18 -13.20 13.60
N ILE A 81 20.38 -13.66 12.64
CA ILE A 81 19.29 -12.96 11.97
C ILE A 81 17.97 -13.62 12.40
N GLY A 82 16.98 -12.80 12.76
CA GLY A 82 15.60 -13.21 12.95
C GLY A 82 14.68 -12.51 11.95
N LEU A 83 13.84 -13.25 11.24
CA LEU A 83 12.79 -12.75 10.36
C LEU A 83 11.49 -13.50 10.66
N GLY A 84 10.33 -12.84 10.63
CA GLY A 84 9.07 -13.52 10.93
C GLY A 84 7.84 -12.85 10.31
N VAL A 85 6.72 -13.57 10.32
CA VAL A 85 5.41 -13.08 9.89
C VAL A 85 4.53 -12.94 11.13
N SER A 86 4.07 -11.72 11.38
CA SER A 86 3.29 -11.36 12.57
C SER A 86 1.83 -11.08 12.24
N PRO A 87 0.87 -11.38 13.14
CA PRO A 87 -0.51 -10.94 13.00
C PRO A 87 -0.71 -9.43 13.19
N ASN A 88 0.26 -8.70 13.77
CA ASN A 88 0.09 -7.28 14.12
C ASN A 88 1.40 -6.45 14.21
N GLY A 89 2.51 -6.97 13.68
CA GLY A 89 3.85 -6.36 13.80
C GLY A 89 4.52 -6.52 15.17
N GLY A 90 3.83 -7.06 16.18
CA GLY A 90 4.42 -7.44 17.47
C GLY A 90 4.88 -8.91 17.47
N MET A 91 5.76 -9.28 18.40
CA MET A 91 6.26 -10.67 18.50
C MET A 91 5.14 -11.69 18.75
N ARG A 92 4.15 -11.36 19.59
CA ARG A 92 3.18 -12.35 20.11
C ARG A 92 2.32 -12.98 19.02
N GLY A 93 2.38 -14.30 18.91
CA GLY A 93 1.67 -15.09 17.91
C GLY A 93 2.33 -15.06 16.52
N SER A 94 3.59 -14.64 16.43
CA SER A 94 4.35 -14.65 15.18
C SER A 94 5.03 -15.99 14.94
N ASP A 95 5.06 -16.33 13.67
CA ASP A 95 5.91 -17.31 13.02
C ASP A 95 7.29 -16.63 12.81
N VAL A 96 8.37 -17.25 13.30
CA VAL A 96 9.71 -16.63 13.38
C VAL A 96 10.82 -17.60 12.99
N ILE A 97 11.54 -17.23 11.94
CA ILE A 97 12.70 -17.95 11.41
C ILE A 97 13.97 -17.30 11.98
N ILE A 98 14.79 -18.07 12.69
CA ILE A 98 16.07 -17.61 13.24
C ILE A 98 17.22 -18.43 12.69
N GLY A 99 18.20 -17.77 12.08
CA GLY A 99 19.39 -18.39 11.49
C GLY A 99 20.67 -17.60 11.73
N TRP A 100 21.81 -18.25 11.53
CA TRP A 100 23.16 -17.70 11.81
C TRP A 100 24.22 -18.51 11.04
N VAL A 101 25.50 -18.10 11.09
CA VAL A 101 26.59 -18.81 10.40
C VAL A 101 27.80 -18.97 11.31
N LYS A 102 28.02 -20.19 11.79
CA LYS A 102 29.08 -20.52 12.76
C LYS A 102 30.12 -21.45 12.14
N ASP A 103 31.40 -21.14 12.35
CA ASP A 103 32.55 -21.92 11.84
C ASP A 103 32.49 -22.19 10.30
N GLY A 104 31.81 -21.31 9.55
CA GLY A 104 31.59 -21.44 8.11
C GLY A 104 30.40 -22.33 7.70
N GLN A 105 29.64 -22.87 8.67
CA GLN A 105 28.40 -23.59 8.44
C GLN A 105 27.19 -22.71 8.78
N ALA A 106 26.21 -22.65 7.87
CA ALA A 106 24.95 -21.96 8.10
C ALA A 106 23.95 -22.83 8.86
N PHE A 107 23.13 -22.21 9.70
CA PHE A 107 22.10 -22.83 10.51
C PHE A 107 20.79 -22.04 10.41
N ILE A 108 19.66 -22.72 10.58
CA ILE A 108 18.33 -22.13 10.66
C ILE A 108 17.47 -22.93 11.64
N THR A 109 16.52 -22.28 12.30
CA THR A 109 15.50 -22.88 13.17
C THR A 109 14.17 -22.17 12.96
N ASP A 110 13.11 -22.95 12.82
CA ASP A 110 11.71 -22.49 12.82
C ASP A 110 11.21 -22.36 14.26
N ARG A 111 10.49 -21.28 14.57
CA ARG A 111 10.13 -20.92 15.95
C ARG A 111 8.82 -20.18 16.07
N PHE A 112 8.06 -20.52 17.11
CA PHE A 112 6.83 -19.81 17.46
C PHE A 112 7.03 -18.83 18.63
N ALA A 113 6.56 -17.60 18.45
CA ALA A 113 6.73 -16.50 19.41
C ALA A 113 5.48 -16.30 20.28
N GLU A 114 5.32 -17.10 21.34
CA GLU A 114 4.17 -17.06 22.26
C GLU A 114 3.98 -15.73 23.02
N GLY A 115 5.01 -14.88 23.07
CA GLY A 115 5.00 -13.59 23.77
C GLY A 115 6.27 -12.76 23.55
N TYR A 116 6.51 -11.79 24.44
CA TYR A 116 7.67 -10.89 24.37
C TYR A 116 8.92 -11.49 25.05
N PHE A 117 9.27 -12.71 24.69
CA PHE A 117 10.42 -13.48 25.18
C PHE A 117 11.02 -14.31 24.03
N GLU A 118 12.05 -15.11 24.30
CA GLU A 118 12.68 -15.97 23.28
C GLU A 118 11.65 -16.89 22.61
N PRO A 119 11.49 -16.84 21.27
CA PRO A 119 10.64 -17.80 20.55
C PRO A 119 11.15 -19.23 20.77
N ARG A 120 10.25 -20.15 21.14
CA ARG A 120 10.60 -21.57 21.27
C ARG A 120 10.71 -22.22 19.89
N LEU A 121 11.40 -23.36 19.79
CA LEU A 121 11.27 -24.19 18.59
C LEU A 121 9.79 -24.50 18.34
N ASP A 122 9.44 -24.45 17.06
CA ASP A 122 8.20 -25.02 16.54
C ASP A 122 8.26 -26.57 16.64
N ALA A 123 7.10 -27.22 16.68
CA ALA A 123 7.02 -28.69 16.65
C ALA A 123 7.35 -29.25 15.25
N HIS A 124 7.08 -28.46 14.22
CA HIS A 124 7.46 -28.67 12.83
C HIS A 124 8.66 -27.78 12.48
N GLN A 125 9.23 -27.93 11.28
CA GLN A 125 10.34 -27.10 10.77
C GLN A 125 10.16 -27.05 9.24
N ASP A 126 9.26 -26.19 8.78
CA ASP A 126 8.77 -26.15 7.38
C ASP A 126 9.59 -25.15 6.51
N VAL A 127 10.77 -24.75 7.01
CA VAL A 127 11.78 -23.90 6.35
C VAL A 127 13.01 -24.71 5.89
N GLU A 128 13.36 -24.53 4.61
CA GLU A 128 14.52 -25.14 3.95
C GLU A 128 15.67 -24.13 3.82
N LEU A 129 16.79 -24.38 4.50
CA LEU A 129 18.03 -23.60 4.33
C LEU A 129 18.69 -23.96 2.98
N LEU A 130 18.78 -22.99 2.07
CA LEU A 130 19.40 -23.17 0.74
C LEU A 130 20.89 -22.83 0.75
N SER A 131 21.28 -21.74 1.43
CA SER A 131 22.67 -21.36 1.62
C SER A 131 22.79 -20.30 2.71
N GLY A 132 23.96 -20.21 3.35
CA GLY A 132 24.31 -19.04 4.15
C GLY A 132 25.82 -18.88 4.25
N TYR A 133 26.28 -17.64 4.42
CA TYR A 133 27.67 -17.31 4.67
C TYR A 133 27.79 -16.07 5.54
N GLU A 134 28.95 -15.88 6.15
CA GLU A 134 29.29 -14.68 6.89
C GLU A 134 30.62 -14.10 6.39
N ASN A 135 30.71 -12.78 6.41
CA ASN A 135 31.96 -12.04 6.31
C ASN A 135 32.08 -11.10 7.51
N GLY A 136 33.25 -10.47 7.71
CA GLY A 136 33.54 -9.62 8.88
C GLY A 136 32.71 -8.31 9.03
N THR A 137 31.57 -8.19 8.36
CA THR A 137 30.57 -7.12 8.52
C THR A 137 29.13 -7.55 8.32
N HIS A 138 28.87 -8.71 7.69
CA HIS A 138 27.52 -9.17 7.33
C HIS A 138 27.37 -10.69 7.40
N THR A 139 26.28 -11.15 8.01
CA THR A 139 25.72 -12.48 7.86
C THR A 139 24.69 -12.45 6.73
N VAL A 140 24.69 -13.46 5.86
CA VAL A 140 23.76 -13.60 4.72
C VAL A 140 23.14 -14.99 4.73
N LEU A 141 21.81 -15.06 4.67
CA LEU A 141 21.06 -16.32 4.71
C LEU A 141 20.02 -16.36 3.59
N ARG A 142 20.01 -17.44 2.82
CA ARG A 142 18.99 -17.76 1.81
C ARG A 142 18.24 -19.02 2.22
N PHE A 143 16.92 -18.91 2.30
CA PHE A 143 16.04 -20.01 2.71
C PHE A 143 14.70 -19.94 1.97
N ARG A 144 14.00 -21.07 1.92
CA ARG A 144 12.71 -21.23 1.26
C ARG A 144 11.69 -21.81 2.23
N ARG A 145 10.43 -21.39 2.11
CA ARG A 145 9.29 -22.03 2.76
C ARG A 145 8.09 -22.10 1.81
N LYS A 146 7.10 -22.91 2.14
CA LYS A 146 5.81 -22.90 1.45
C LYS A 146 5.08 -21.57 1.70
N LEU A 147 4.27 -21.13 0.74
CA LEU A 147 3.27 -20.08 0.96
C LEU A 147 2.18 -20.55 1.93
N ARG A 148 1.77 -21.82 1.77
CA ARG A 148 0.79 -22.50 2.63
C ARG A 148 1.50 -23.52 3.53
N PRO A 149 1.62 -23.27 4.84
CA PRO A 149 2.19 -24.23 5.78
C PRO A 149 1.28 -25.44 5.96
N CYS A 150 1.82 -26.51 6.55
CA CYS A 150 1.01 -27.67 6.97
C CYS A 150 0.52 -27.56 8.42
N ASP A 151 1.19 -26.82 9.29
CA ASP A 151 0.74 -26.53 10.66
C ASP A 151 0.16 -25.11 10.75
N THR A 152 -1.15 -24.97 10.56
CA THR A 152 -1.82 -23.66 10.63
C THR A 152 -2.08 -23.16 12.07
N ALA A 153 -1.49 -23.78 13.09
CA ALA A 153 -1.59 -23.31 14.47
C ALA A 153 -0.40 -22.41 14.88
N GLU A 154 0.78 -22.68 14.34
CA GLU A 154 2.03 -21.96 14.67
C GLU A 154 2.60 -21.18 13.47
N ASP A 155 2.57 -21.75 12.25
CA ASP A 155 2.95 -21.04 11.02
C ASP A 155 1.90 -20.03 10.52
N ARG A 156 2.32 -19.10 9.66
CA ARG A 156 1.45 -18.16 8.94
C ARG A 156 1.45 -18.40 7.42
N GLU A 157 0.24 -18.46 6.84
CA GLU A 157 0.11 -18.38 5.38
C GLU A 157 0.62 -17.01 4.88
N ILE A 158 1.35 -17.04 3.77
CA ILE A 158 1.78 -15.85 3.04
C ILE A 158 0.83 -15.67 1.86
N THR A 159 0.09 -14.57 1.86
CA THR A 159 -1.02 -14.28 0.96
C THR A 159 -0.72 -13.06 0.06
N GLU A 160 -1.69 -12.65 -0.75
CA GLU A 160 -1.67 -11.39 -1.52
C GLU A 160 -2.15 -10.17 -0.70
N ASP A 161 -2.56 -10.40 0.56
CA ASP A 161 -2.92 -9.38 1.55
C ASP A 161 -1.64 -8.77 2.19
N THR A 162 -1.79 -7.74 3.04
CA THR A 162 -0.63 -7.07 3.67
C THR A 162 -0.06 -7.91 4.81
N GLN A 163 1.18 -8.38 4.66
CA GLN A 163 1.87 -9.17 5.68
C GLN A 163 2.73 -8.25 6.59
N ARG A 164 2.57 -8.35 7.92
CA ARG A 164 3.44 -7.63 8.87
C ARG A 164 4.74 -8.41 9.09
N VAL A 165 5.80 -8.07 8.36
CA VAL A 165 7.12 -8.70 8.49
C VAL A 165 7.84 -8.13 9.71
N ILE A 166 8.19 -8.98 10.69
CA ILE A 166 9.02 -8.61 11.83
C ILE A 166 10.47 -9.03 11.61
N TRP A 167 11.42 -8.26 12.15
CA TRP A 167 12.84 -8.51 11.98
C TRP A 167 13.63 -8.21 13.25
N SER A 168 14.76 -8.90 13.44
CA SER A 168 15.74 -8.63 14.49
C SER A 168 17.12 -9.20 14.15
N PHE A 169 18.17 -8.76 14.85
CA PHE A 169 19.50 -9.38 14.76
C PHE A 169 20.38 -9.10 15.99
N ASN A 170 21.47 -9.84 16.14
CA ASN A 170 22.50 -9.62 17.17
C ASN A 170 23.88 -10.00 16.65
N ASP A 171 24.92 -9.24 17.02
CA ASP A 171 26.32 -9.43 16.62
C ASP A 171 27.01 -10.62 17.32
N LEU A 172 26.21 -11.58 17.79
CA LEU A 172 26.62 -12.82 18.47
C LEU A 172 25.71 -13.97 18.04
N ASP A 173 26.31 -15.12 17.78
CA ASP A 173 25.62 -16.40 17.54
C ASP A 173 24.74 -16.83 18.73
N PRO A 174 23.70 -17.66 18.49
CA PRO A 174 22.96 -18.34 19.56
C PRO A 174 23.88 -19.31 20.33
N LEU A 175 23.69 -19.39 21.64
CA LEU A 175 24.53 -20.19 22.51
C LEU A 175 24.11 -21.68 22.49
N GLU A 176 25.07 -22.56 22.20
CA GLU A 176 24.96 -24.00 22.42
C GLU A 176 24.85 -24.30 23.91
N ASN A 177 23.61 -24.39 24.40
CA ASN A 177 23.34 -24.78 25.78
C ASN A 177 23.53 -26.29 25.95
N SER A 178 24.46 -26.72 26.81
CA SER A 178 24.58 -28.12 27.25
C SER A 178 23.39 -28.60 28.12
N LEU A 179 22.46 -27.69 28.42
CA LEU A 179 21.16 -27.91 29.05
C LEU A 179 19.99 -27.76 28.06
N ALA A 180 20.25 -27.69 26.74
CA ALA A 180 19.22 -27.57 25.72
C ALA A 180 18.36 -28.84 25.65
N GLY A 181 17.21 -28.80 26.32
CA GLY A 181 16.07 -29.66 26.02
C GLY A 181 15.35 -29.20 24.75
N GLN A 182 14.02 -29.27 24.77
CA GLN A 182 13.13 -29.08 23.61
C GLN A 182 13.15 -27.67 22.97
N ASN A 183 13.99 -26.73 23.45
CA ASN A 183 14.00 -25.33 23.02
C ASN A 183 15.18 -24.97 22.07
N GLY A 184 16.10 -25.89 21.80
CA GLY A 184 17.22 -25.67 20.88
C GLY A 184 18.32 -24.73 21.40
N PRO A 185 19.14 -24.14 20.50
CA PRO A 185 20.15 -23.13 20.84
C PRO A 185 19.52 -21.87 21.43
N HIS A 186 20.15 -21.28 22.45
CA HIS A 186 19.60 -20.12 23.15
C HIS A 186 19.92 -18.81 22.40
N VAL A 187 18.88 -18.12 21.97
CA VAL A 187 18.98 -16.88 21.20
C VAL A 187 19.10 -15.68 22.14
N LEU A 188 20.19 -14.92 21.99
CA LEU A 188 20.48 -13.73 22.80
C LEU A 188 19.52 -12.58 22.47
N TYR A 189 19.19 -11.74 23.44
CA TYR A 189 18.26 -10.62 23.21
C TYR A 189 18.85 -9.59 22.21
N HIS A 190 18.16 -9.34 21.10
CA HIS A 190 18.53 -8.39 20.02
C HIS A 190 18.68 -6.92 20.47
N GLY A 191 18.30 -6.55 21.69
CA GLY A 191 18.30 -5.16 22.13
C GLY A 191 17.37 -4.30 21.26
N SER A 192 17.89 -3.19 20.75
CA SER A 192 17.22 -2.29 19.81
C SER A 192 17.38 -2.67 18.34
N ASN A 193 18.14 -3.72 17.98
CA ASN A 193 18.25 -4.21 16.60
C ASN A 193 17.01 -5.07 16.25
N ARG A 194 15.84 -4.42 16.18
CA ARG A 194 14.55 -5.04 15.88
C ARG A 194 13.58 -4.04 15.26
N GLY A 195 12.58 -4.54 14.55
CA GLY A 195 11.46 -3.73 14.08
C GLY A 195 10.40 -4.55 13.38
N SER A 196 9.47 -3.86 12.74
CA SER A 196 8.40 -4.42 11.92
C SER A 196 8.21 -3.56 10.67
N LYS A 197 7.76 -4.18 9.58
CA LYS A 197 7.44 -3.49 8.33
C LYS A 197 6.34 -4.24 7.58
N SER A 198 5.31 -3.52 7.17
CA SER A 198 4.24 -4.05 6.34
C SER A 198 4.74 -4.22 4.91
N ILE A 199 4.51 -5.40 4.31
CA ILE A 199 4.95 -5.74 2.94
C ILE A 199 3.89 -6.65 2.28
N ILE A 200 3.49 -6.32 1.05
CA ILE A 200 2.72 -7.21 0.18
C ILE A 200 3.73 -8.19 -0.45
N LEU A 201 3.91 -9.36 0.16
CA LEU A 201 4.96 -10.31 -0.25
C LEU A 201 4.70 -10.93 -1.63
N LEU A 202 3.43 -11.11 -2.03
CA LEU A 202 3.04 -11.73 -3.30
C LEU A 202 2.61 -10.72 -4.39
N GLN A 203 3.01 -9.44 -4.22
CA GLN A 203 2.85 -8.39 -5.22
C GLN A 203 3.40 -8.85 -6.59
N LYS A 204 2.68 -8.58 -7.68
CA LYS A 204 3.14 -8.96 -9.02
C LYS A 204 4.22 -7.99 -9.49
N ASN A 205 5.22 -8.52 -10.20
CA ASN A 205 6.31 -7.72 -10.73
C ASN A 205 5.78 -6.63 -11.69
N PRO A 206 6.14 -5.34 -11.47
CA PRO A 206 5.76 -4.29 -12.40
C PRO A 206 6.46 -4.49 -13.76
N PRO A 207 5.80 -4.13 -14.88
CA PRO A 207 6.42 -4.18 -16.21
C PRO A 207 7.74 -3.40 -16.25
N THR A 208 8.79 -3.99 -16.82
CA THR A 208 10.06 -3.28 -17.01
C THR A 208 9.88 -2.11 -17.98
N LEU A 209 10.23 -0.91 -17.54
CA LEU A 209 10.28 0.30 -18.35
C LEU A 209 11.70 0.85 -18.39
N ASP A 210 12.29 0.98 -19.58
CA ASP A 210 13.57 1.67 -19.73
C ASP A 210 13.34 3.19 -19.70
N ILE A 211 13.58 3.80 -18.54
CA ILE A 211 13.51 5.24 -18.34
C ILE A 211 14.65 6.03 -19.03
N GLN A 212 15.60 5.34 -19.70
CA GLN A 212 16.65 5.96 -20.51
C GLN A 212 16.33 5.96 -22.02
N ASP A 213 15.21 5.36 -22.46
CA ASP A 213 14.74 5.51 -23.84
C ASP A 213 14.36 6.98 -24.08
N SER A 214 14.94 7.57 -25.13
CA SER A 214 14.64 8.90 -25.66
C SER A 214 13.15 9.21 -25.93
N ASN A 215 12.30 8.18 -26.04
CA ASN A 215 10.85 8.31 -26.19
C ASN A 215 10.10 8.39 -24.85
N ILE A 216 10.78 8.26 -23.71
CA ILE A 216 10.24 8.47 -22.38
C ILE A 216 10.62 9.88 -21.92
N LEU A 217 9.61 10.73 -21.79
CA LEU A 217 9.71 12.08 -21.24
C LEU A 217 9.16 12.08 -19.81
N SER A 218 9.49 13.10 -19.02
CA SER A 218 8.94 13.25 -17.68
C SER A 218 8.54 14.68 -17.32
N PHE A 219 7.66 14.82 -16.35
CA PHE A 219 7.32 16.07 -15.66
C PHE A 219 7.07 15.80 -14.18
N GLU A 220 7.13 16.85 -13.36
CA GLU A 220 6.97 16.77 -11.90
C GLU A 220 5.85 17.71 -11.46
N LEU A 221 5.03 17.24 -10.52
CA LEU A 221 4.01 18.02 -9.83
C LEU A 221 4.37 18.03 -8.34
N THR A 222 4.83 19.17 -7.83
CA THR A 222 5.30 19.29 -6.44
C THR A 222 4.68 20.47 -5.72
N SER A 223 4.36 20.27 -4.44
CA SER A 223 4.18 21.35 -3.49
C SER A 223 5.42 22.25 -3.54
N SER A 224 5.22 23.57 -3.48
CA SER A 224 6.31 24.54 -3.64
C SER A 224 6.56 25.28 -2.34
N ASN A 225 7.32 24.65 -1.42
CA ASN A 225 7.65 25.20 -0.10
C ASN A 225 6.39 25.57 0.72
N VAL A 226 5.42 24.65 0.75
CA VAL A 226 4.16 24.77 1.48
C VAL A 226 4.44 24.75 2.97
N LEU A 227 3.95 25.75 3.71
CA LEU A 227 3.99 25.75 5.17
C LEU A 227 2.82 24.92 5.68
N VAL A 228 3.09 23.72 6.19
CA VAL A 228 2.05 22.81 6.66
C VAL A 228 1.39 23.38 7.92
N PRO A 229 0.05 23.48 8.00
CA PRO A 229 -0.65 24.01 9.17
C PRO A 229 -0.43 23.20 10.46
N GLU A 230 -0.60 23.89 11.59
CA GLU A 230 -0.59 23.32 12.95
C GLU A 230 -1.94 22.63 13.26
N LYS A 231 -2.32 21.66 12.42
CA LYS A 231 -3.59 20.91 12.49
C LYS A 231 -3.30 19.41 12.45
N ASP A 232 -4.22 18.63 13.01
CA ASP A 232 -4.20 17.16 13.02
C ASP A 232 -4.13 16.56 11.60
N THR A 233 -4.94 17.13 10.69
CA THR A 233 -5.01 16.80 9.26
C THR A 233 -5.03 18.11 8.46
N THR A 234 -4.41 18.14 7.28
CA THR A 234 -4.59 19.22 6.26
C THR A 234 -4.63 18.63 4.85
N TYR A 235 -5.60 19.04 4.05
CA TYR A 235 -5.62 18.80 2.61
C TYR A 235 -5.17 20.07 1.88
N TRP A 236 -4.16 20.00 1.02
CA TRP A 236 -3.60 21.13 0.29
C TRP A 236 -3.76 20.97 -1.23
N CYS A 237 -4.48 21.90 -1.84
CA CYS A 237 -4.86 21.88 -3.25
C CYS A 237 -4.01 22.88 -4.03
N ASN A 238 -3.42 22.44 -5.15
CA ASN A 238 -2.64 23.30 -6.04
C ASN A 238 -2.90 22.97 -7.52
N THR A 239 -3.29 23.97 -8.32
CA THR A 239 -3.58 23.78 -9.76
C THR A 239 -2.34 24.05 -10.63
N MET A 240 -1.89 23.01 -11.31
CA MET A 240 -0.69 22.99 -12.15
C MET A 240 -1.05 22.79 -13.62
N ARG A 241 -0.22 23.29 -14.53
CA ARG A 241 -0.42 23.07 -15.98
C ARG A 241 0.20 21.74 -16.41
N LEU A 242 -0.51 20.97 -17.23
CA LEU A 242 0.10 19.86 -17.94
C LEU A 242 1.15 20.34 -18.97
N PRO A 243 2.10 19.47 -19.39
CA PRO A 243 2.96 19.76 -20.53
C PRO A 243 2.15 20.15 -21.77
N ARG A 244 2.65 21.10 -22.55
CA ARG A 244 2.04 21.44 -23.84
C ARG A 244 2.43 20.40 -24.88
N LEU A 245 1.48 19.52 -25.20
CA LEU A 245 1.63 18.45 -26.19
C LEU A 245 1.02 18.88 -27.53
N ASP A 246 1.58 18.37 -28.63
CA ASP A 246 1.11 18.60 -30.00
C ASP A 246 0.17 17.49 -30.51
N ARG A 247 0.00 16.44 -29.70
CA ARG A 247 -0.78 15.23 -29.96
C ARG A 247 -0.95 14.43 -28.66
N LYS A 248 -1.86 13.48 -28.66
CA LYS A 248 -2.04 12.50 -27.58
C LYS A 248 -0.73 11.76 -27.26
N HIS A 249 -0.44 11.67 -25.96
CA HIS A 249 0.63 10.87 -25.36
C HIS A 249 0.01 9.92 -24.32
N HIS A 250 0.77 8.92 -23.87
CA HIS A 250 0.40 8.05 -22.75
C HIS A 250 1.37 8.25 -21.58
N ILE A 251 0.84 8.41 -20.37
CA ILE A 251 1.58 8.20 -19.12
C ILE A 251 1.74 6.69 -18.92
N VAL A 252 2.95 6.29 -18.57
CA VAL A 252 3.39 4.88 -18.50
C VAL A 252 4.01 4.50 -17.16
N LYS A 253 4.45 5.47 -16.36
CA LYS A 253 4.94 5.28 -14.99
C LYS A 253 4.70 6.54 -14.16
N ILE A 254 4.43 6.37 -12.88
CA ILE A 254 4.27 7.43 -11.88
C ILE A 254 5.15 7.05 -10.67
N GLU A 255 5.75 8.00 -9.98
CA GLU A 255 6.49 7.74 -8.72
C GLU A 255 6.45 8.93 -7.76
N PRO A 256 6.48 8.69 -6.44
CA PRO A 256 6.49 9.76 -5.46
C PRO A 256 7.83 10.50 -5.41
N ILE A 257 7.76 11.79 -5.17
CA ILE A 257 8.86 12.65 -4.74
C ILE A 257 8.52 13.06 -3.31
N ILE A 258 9.08 12.36 -2.31
CA ILE A 258 8.90 12.73 -0.90
C ILE A 258 10.13 13.52 -0.44
N GLN A 259 9.90 14.61 0.28
CA GLN A 259 10.97 15.38 0.91
C GLN A 259 11.59 14.58 2.07
N PRO A 260 12.92 14.41 2.15
CA PRO A 260 13.54 13.62 3.21
C PRO A 260 13.19 14.13 4.62
N GLY A 261 12.69 13.24 5.47
CA GLY A 261 12.16 13.55 6.80
C GLY A 261 10.66 13.86 6.84
N HIS A 262 9.95 13.81 5.71
CA HIS A 262 8.50 14.00 5.61
C HIS A 262 7.75 12.69 5.27
N GLU A 263 8.41 11.53 5.33
CA GLU A 263 7.85 10.22 4.96
C GLU A 263 6.65 9.80 5.82
N SER A 264 6.52 10.34 7.04
CA SER A 264 5.36 10.16 7.92
C SER A 264 4.42 11.37 7.98
N LEU A 265 4.72 12.44 7.22
CA LEU A 265 3.93 13.68 7.15
C LEU A 265 3.06 13.71 5.88
N VAL A 266 3.58 13.15 4.78
CA VAL A 266 2.92 13.10 3.46
C VAL A 266 2.15 11.79 3.35
N HIS A 267 0.88 11.81 3.77
CA HIS A 267 0.07 10.59 3.86
C HIS A 267 -0.46 10.14 2.49
N HIS A 268 -1.05 11.04 1.69
CA HIS A 268 -1.46 10.70 0.33
C HIS A 268 -1.51 11.91 -0.63
N ALA A 269 -1.47 11.62 -1.93
CA ALA A 269 -1.57 12.59 -3.01
C ALA A 269 -2.55 12.08 -4.08
N VAL A 270 -3.60 12.85 -4.37
CA VAL A 270 -4.54 12.58 -5.46
C VAL A 270 -4.38 13.68 -6.51
N VAL A 271 -4.41 13.32 -7.79
CA VAL A 271 -4.33 14.26 -8.91
C VAL A 271 -5.60 14.16 -9.76
N TYR A 272 -6.21 15.31 -10.04
CA TYR A 272 -7.46 15.41 -10.78
C TYR A 272 -7.29 16.17 -12.10
N GLN A 273 -7.89 15.65 -13.17
CA GLN A 273 -8.20 16.39 -14.38
C GLN A 273 -9.32 17.40 -14.11
N CYS A 274 -9.04 18.67 -14.44
CA CYS A 274 -9.99 19.78 -14.35
C CYS A 274 -10.78 19.95 -15.65
N LYS A 275 -11.90 20.70 -15.63
CA LYS A 275 -12.60 21.04 -16.87
C LYS A 275 -11.77 22.00 -17.74
N LEU A 276 -11.55 21.63 -19.00
CA LEU A 276 -10.79 22.41 -19.98
C LEU A 276 -11.30 23.87 -20.06
N GLY A 277 -10.38 24.82 -19.91
CA GLY A 277 -10.66 26.26 -19.98
C GLY A 277 -11.42 26.87 -18.79
N GLN A 278 -11.84 26.09 -17.79
CA GLN A 278 -12.63 26.58 -16.65
C GLN A 278 -11.82 26.80 -15.36
N VAL A 279 -10.58 26.33 -15.30
CA VAL A 279 -9.73 26.42 -14.10
C VAL A 279 -8.42 27.15 -14.42
N PRO A 280 -8.09 28.25 -13.73
CA PRO A 280 -6.84 28.99 -13.93
C PRO A 280 -5.64 28.34 -13.19
N PRO A 281 -4.39 28.68 -13.58
CA PRO A 281 -3.20 28.34 -12.80
C PRO A 281 -3.20 29.06 -11.45
N MET A 282 -2.92 28.34 -10.37
CA MET A 282 -2.62 28.97 -9.09
C MET A 282 -1.14 29.40 -9.07
N LEU A 283 -0.90 30.72 -8.97
CA LEU A 283 0.45 31.27 -9.01
C LEU A 283 1.15 31.27 -7.64
N ASP A 284 0.39 31.17 -6.55
CA ASP A 284 0.87 31.36 -5.17
C ASP A 284 1.19 30.04 -4.43
N GLY A 285 1.21 28.89 -5.13
CA GLY A 285 1.63 27.60 -4.58
C GLY A 285 0.52 26.72 -3.97
N GLY A 286 -0.74 27.12 -4.11
CA GLY A 286 -1.92 26.37 -3.64
C GLY A 286 -2.59 27.01 -2.43
N HIS A 287 -3.59 26.32 -1.90
CA HIS A 287 -4.34 26.69 -0.69
C HIS A 287 -4.89 25.43 -0.02
N GLU A 288 -5.23 25.52 1.26
CA GLU A 288 -6.00 24.47 1.95
C GLU A 288 -7.32 24.18 1.21
N CYS A 289 -7.55 22.91 0.86
CA CYS A 289 -8.78 22.39 0.25
C CYS A 289 -9.94 22.48 1.26
N TYR A 290 -11.18 22.50 0.76
CA TYR A 290 -12.42 22.50 1.57
C TYR A 290 -12.57 23.68 2.55
N HIS A 291 -11.60 24.61 2.58
CA HIS A 291 -11.66 25.85 3.35
C HIS A 291 -12.65 26.84 2.71
N PRO A 292 -13.38 27.69 3.46
CA PRO A 292 -14.26 28.74 2.92
C PRO A 292 -13.64 29.82 2.01
N ASN A 293 -12.34 29.70 1.70
CA ASN A 293 -11.59 30.57 0.78
C ASN A 293 -11.08 29.80 -0.46
N MET A 294 -11.43 28.52 -0.61
CA MET A 294 -11.09 27.70 -1.77
C MET A 294 -11.75 28.31 -3.04
N PRO A 295 -11.02 28.48 -4.16
CA PRO A 295 -11.60 28.96 -5.41
C PRO A 295 -12.76 28.08 -5.89
N GLU A 296 -13.89 28.69 -6.25
CA GLU A 296 -15.10 27.98 -6.71
C GLU A 296 -14.79 27.16 -7.98
N GLU A 297 -13.89 27.65 -8.83
CA GLU A 297 -13.45 26.99 -10.05
C GLU A 297 -12.82 25.61 -9.79
N TRP A 298 -12.18 25.39 -8.63
CA TRP A 298 -11.56 24.11 -8.26
C TRP A 298 -12.59 22.99 -8.09
N GLY A 299 -13.88 23.32 -7.85
CA GLY A 299 -14.99 22.37 -7.92
C GLY A 299 -15.20 21.74 -9.32
N ASN A 300 -14.45 22.18 -10.34
CA ASN A 300 -14.40 21.57 -11.67
C ASN A 300 -13.25 20.56 -11.85
N CYS A 301 -12.46 20.25 -10.81
CA CYS A 301 -11.40 19.24 -10.82
C CYS A 301 -11.89 17.95 -10.15
N ASN A 302 -12.30 16.96 -10.95
CA ASN A 302 -13.03 15.78 -10.45
C ASN A 302 -12.64 14.43 -11.09
N SER A 303 -12.11 14.39 -12.31
CA SER A 303 -11.70 13.13 -12.96
C SER A 303 -10.34 12.68 -12.42
N ILE A 304 -10.22 11.46 -11.91
CA ILE A 304 -9.01 10.99 -11.24
C ILE A 304 -7.93 10.60 -12.27
N MET A 305 -6.79 11.27 -12.18
CA MET A 305 -5.61 11.04 -13.02
C MET A 305 -4.62 10.06 -12.37
N THR A 306 -4.48 10.12 -11.04
CA THR A 306 -3.79 9.11 -10.22
C THR A 306 -4.12 9.34 -8.74
N ALA A 307 -4.00 8.29 -7.94
CA ALA A 307 -3.79 8.36 -6.50
C ALA A 307 -2.42 7.77 -6.14
N TRP A 308 -1.87 8.17 -5.01
CA TRP A 308 -0.71 7.59 -4.34
C TRP A 308 -0.86 7.80 -2.83
N ALA A 309 -0.41 6.86 -2.01
CA ALA A 309 -0.43 6.99 -0.55
C ALA A 309 0.78 6.31 0.10
N ILE A 310 0.93 6.55 1.40
CA ILE A 310 2.05 6.13 2.25
C ILE A 310 2.40 4.64 2.09
N GLY A 311 3.69 4.33 2.18
CA GLY A 311 4.25 3.01 1.86
C GLY A 311 4.29 2.68 0.35
N GLY A 312 3.47 3.34 -0.47
CA GLY A 312 3.38 3.14 -1.91
C GLY A 312 4.66 3.44 -2.69
N LYS A 313 5.12 2.46 -3.47
CA LYS A 313 6.16 2.66 -4.50
C LYS A 313 5.55 3.26 -5.78
N GLY A 314 6.43 3.64 -6.72
CA GLY A 314 6.01 4.18 -8.01
C GLY A 314 5.47 3.12 -8.98
N PHE A 315 4.20 3.26 -9.35
CA PHE A 315 3.48 2.37 -10.27
C PHE A 315 3.96 2.47 -11.73
N THR A 316 3.90 1.36 -12.47
CA THR A 316 4.25 1.27 -13.90
C THR A 316 3.16 0.52 -14.66
N TYR A 317 2.57 1.15 -15.67
CA TYR A 317 1.43 0.62 -16.41
C TYR A 317 1.83 -0.58 -17.32
N PRO A 318 0.96 -1.60 -17.49
CA PRO A 318 1.16 -2.70 -18.44
C PRO A 318 1.49 -2.21 -19.86
N ASN A 319 2.37 -2.90 -20.58
CA ASN A 319 2.91 -2.40 -21.87
C ASN A 319 1.86 -2.22 -23.00
N TYR A 320 0.64 -2.74 -22.83
CA TYR A 320 -0.51 -2.54 -23.71
C TYR A 320 -1.47 -1.41 -23.26
N VAL A 321 -1.29 -0.81 -22.08
CA VAL A 321 -2.15 0.25 -21.50
C VAL A 321 -1.35 1.50 -21.10
N GLY A 322 -1.90 2.70 -21.28
CA GLY A 322 -1.38 3.92 -20.67
C GLY A 322 -2.48 4.94 -20.38
N PHE A 323 -2.29 5.81 -19.39
CA PHE A 323 -3.27 6.88 -19.11
C PHE A 323 -3.09 8.01 -20.13
N PRO A 324 -4.13 8.42 -20.89
CA PRO A 324 -3.99 9.39 -21.96
C PRO A 324 -3.86 10.82 -21.45
N ILE A 325 -3.03 11.62 -22.13
CA ILE A 325 -2.92 13.07 -21.96
C ILE A 325 -2.67 13.75 -23.32
N GLY A 326 -3.10 15.00 -23.48
CA GLY A 326 -2.87 15.79 -24.70
C GLY A 326 -3.77 15.43 -25.89
N SER A 327 -4.92 14.82 -25.63
CA SER A 327 -6.05 14.71 -26.57
C SER A 327 -6.81 16.04 -26.64
N ASP A 328 -7.68 16.24 -27.65
CA ASP A 328 -8.43 17.50 -27.82
C ASP A 328 -9.39 17.80 -26.64
N ASP A 329 -9.88 16.76 -25.95
CA ASP A 329 -10.73 16.87 -24.75
C ASP A 329 -9.93 16.86 -23.42
N ASP A 330 -8.61 16.60 -23.45
CA ASP A 330 -7.77 16.61 -22.23
C ASP A 330 -7.54 18.05 -21.74
N PRO A 331 -7.40 18.29 -20.43
CA PRO A 331 -7.36 19.64 -19.90
C PRO A 331 -5.96 20.26 -19.94
N ASP A 332 -5.95 21.59 -20.06
CA ASP A 332 -4.75 22.40 -19.84
C ASP A 332 -4.22 22.31 -18.39
N TYR A 333 -5.11 22.06 -17.43
CA TYR A 333 -4.86 22.16 -15.99
C TYR A 333 -5.32 20.93 -15.22
N ILE A 334 -4.58 20.63 -14.16
CA ILE A 334 -4.82 19.55 -13.20
C ILE A 334 -4.67 20.09 -11.78
N MET A 335 -5.35 19.48 -10.82
CA MET A 335 -5.23 19.81 -9.39
C MET A 335 -4.53 18.67 -8.67
N MET A 336 -3.45 18.95 -7.94
CA MET A 336 -2.90 18.03 -6.95
C MET A 336 -3.48 18.37 -5.58
N GLU A 337 -4.07 17.38 -4.93
CA GLU A 337 -4.59 17.41 -3.56
C GLU A 337 -3.67 16.55 -2.69
N MET A 338 -2.97 17.19 -1.75
CA MET A 338 -1.99 16.57 -0.86
C MET A 338 -2.52 16.51 0.57
N HIS A 339 -2.69 15.30 1.11
CA HIS A 339 -3.04 15.08 2.51
C HIS A 339 -1.76 15.05 3.36
N TYR A 340 -1.60 16.07 4.20
CA TYR A 340 -0.63 16.09 5.29
C TYR A 340 -1.27 15.60 6.59
N ASP A 341 -0.76 14.51 7.16
CA ASP A 341 -1.15 14.02 8.48
C ASP A 341 -0.13 14.53 9.51
N ASN A 342 -0.58 15.32 10.48
CA ASN A 342 0.28 16.00 11.45
C ASN A 342 -0.33 15.89 12.87
N PRO A 343 -0.48 14.67 13.41
CA PRO A 343 -1.23 14.41 14.65
C PRO A 343 -0.57 15.05 15.89
N ASP A 344 0.76 15.15 15.90
CA ASP A 344 1.54 15.86 16.93
C ASP A 344 1.50 17.39 16.76
N ARG A 345 0.92 17.90 15.67
CA ARG A 345 0.75 19.33 15.35
C ARG A 345 2.07 20.09 15.37
N ILE A 346 3.09 19.51 14.73
CA ILE A 346 4.41 20.10 14.62
C ILE A 346 4.32 21.30 13.66
N SER A 347 4.71 22.47 14.15
CA SER A 347 4.63 23.73 13.41
C SER A 347 5.95 24.13 12.74
N GLY A 348 5.87 24.97 11.71
CA GLY A 348 7.03 25.42 10.94
C GLY A 348 7.53 24.44 9.88
N GLN A 349 6.91 23.26 9.76
CA GLN A 349 7.23 22.26 8.72
C GLN A 349 6.98 22.84 7.33
N ARG A 350 7.93 22.63 6.41
CA ARG A 350 7.91 23.23 5.06
C ARG A 350 8.17 22.17 4.01
N ASP A 351 7.13 21.82 3.28
CA ASP A 351 7.11 20.68 2.36
C ASP A 351 7.25 21.10 0.89
N SER A 352 7.92 20.25 0.11
CA SER A 352 7.97 20.34 -1.36
C SER A 352 7.78 18.97 -2.05
N SER A 353 6.98 18.10 -1.44
CA SER A 353 6.71 16.74 -1.92
C SER A 353 5.68 16.73 -3.07
N GLY A 354 5.53 15.59 -3.75
CA GLY A 354 4.69 15.48 -4.93
C GLY A 354 4.89 14.19 -5.72
N LEU A 355 4.61 14.23 -7.02
CA LEU A 355 4.66 13.07 -7.93
C LEU A 355 5.44 13.41 -9.21
N ARG A 356 6.23 12.46 -9.70
CA ARG A 356 6.84 12.47 -11.05
C ARG A 356 6.04 11.56 -11.99
N PHE A 357 5.78 12.05 -13.19
CA PHE A 357 5.09 11.34 -14.26
C PHE A 357 6.04 11.08 -15.41
N TYR A 358 6.04 9.86 -15.93
CA TYR A 358 6.76 9.47 -17.15
C TYR A 358 5.74 9.18 -18.25
N TYR A 359 5.95 9.77 -19.43
CA TYR A 359 5.00 9.74 -20.55
C TYR A 359 5.72 9.59 -21.89
N THR A 360 4.99 9.13 -22.91
CA THR A 360 5.55 8.85 -24.24
C THR A 360 4.58 9.21 -25.37
N PRO A 361 5.09 9.68 -26.53
CA PRO A 361 4.28 9.81 -27.75
C PRO A 361 3.96 8.45 -28.40
N ILE A 362 4.60 7.36 -27.97
CA ILE A 362 4.32 6.01 -28.47
C ILE A 362 3.13 5.45 -27.68
N VAL A 363 1.93 5.88 -28.07
CA VAL A 363 0.67 5.44 -27.44
C VAL A 363 0.52 3.91 -27.55
N ARG A 364 0.07 3.31 -26.46
CA ARG A 364 -0.16 1.86 -26.30
C ARG A 364 -1.55 1.49 -26.82
N MET A 365 -1.89 0.20 -26.78
CA MET A 365 -3.10 -0.35 -27.42
C MET A 365 -4.41 0.19 -26.81
N TYR A 366 -4.44 0.46 -25.50
CA TYR A 366 -5.62 0.94 -24.79
C TYR A 366 -5.33 2.15 -23.90
N ASP A 367 -6.33 3.01 -23.77
CA ASP A 367 -6.36 4.07 -22.76
C ASP A 367 -6.80 3.50 -21.41
N ALA A 368 -6.07 3.85 -20.34
CA ALA A 368 -6.50 3.61 -18.98
C ALA A 368 -7.57 4.62 -18.54
N GLY A 369 -8.55 4.14 -17.77
CA GLY A 369 -9.35 4.96 -16.86
C GLY A 369 -9.04 4.59 -15.40
N ILE A 370 -9.40 5.49 -14.48
CA ILE A 370 -9.39 5.25 -13.04
C ILE A 370 -10.80 5.53 -12.52
N LEU A 371 -11.30 4.65 -11.65
CA LEU A 371 -12.61 4.77 -11.03
C LEU A 371 -12.44 4.59 -9.51
N ASP A 372 -12.90 5.57 -8.72
CA ASP A 372 -13.08 5.39 -7.28
C ASP A 372 -14.47 4.75 -7.02
N ILE A 373 -14.49 3.74 -6.14
CA ILE A 373 -15.70 2.98 -5.76
C ILE A 373 -15.73 2.69 -4.27
N GLY A 374 -16.93 2.73 -3.69
CA GLY A 374 -17.18 2.23 -2.33
C GLY A 374 -18.25 3.03 -1.58
N VAL A 375 -17.99 3.35 -0.32
CA VAL A 375 -18.90 4.14 0.53
C VAL A 375 -18.59 5.63 0.35
N ASN A 376 -19.64 6.43 0.24
CA ASN A 376 -19.53 7.88 0.23
C ASN A 376 -18.94 8.41 1.55
N SER A 377 -17.69 8.90 1.52
CA SER A 377 -16.95 9.46 2.67
C SER A 377 -17.56 10.77 3.18
N TYR A 378 -18.69 10.66 3.86
CA TYR A 378 -19.46 11.76 4.43
C TYR A 378 -20.13 11.33 5.74
N ALA A 379 -20.55 12.30 6.56
CA ALA A 379 -20.95 12.07 7.93
C ALA A 379 -22.21 11.19 8.15
N THR A 380 -22.87 10.72 7.08
CA THR A 380 -23.95 9.73 7.14
C THR A 380 -23.46 8.28 7.08
N HIS A 381 -22.18 8.04 6.75
CA HIS A 381 -21.49 6.79 7.06
C HIS A 381 -21.11 6.84 8.54
N VAL A 382 -21.66 5.94 9.37
CA VAL A 382 -21.43 5.93 10.82
C VAL A 382 -20.96 4.56 11.29
N ILE A 383 -19.86 4.54 12.02
CA ILE A 383 -19.22 3.36 12.60
C ILE A 383 -19.30 3.50 14.14
N PRO A 384 -19.85 2.51 14.87
CA PRO A 384 -19.98 2.59 16.32
C PRO A 384 -18.62 2.58 17.03
N PRO A 385 -18.48 3.20 18.22
CA PRO A 385 -17.30 3.07 19.05
C PRO A 385 -17.22 1.68 19.70
N ARG A 386 -16.01 1.30 20.14
CA ARG A 386 -15.73 0.08 20.93
C ARG A 386 -15.97 -1.25 20.22
N ALA A 387 -16.21 -1.26 18.91
CA ALA A 387 -16.45 -2.48 18.15
C ALA A 387 -15.14 -3.22 17.86
N GLU A 388 -15.10 -4.52 18.13
CA GLU A 388 -13.99 -5.39 17.70
C GLU A 388 -13.94 -5.57 16.17
N SER A 389 -15.10 -5.48 15.51
CA SER A 389 -15.33 -5.53 14.06
C SER A 389 -16.63 -4.80 13.71
N PHE A 390 -16.69 -4.12 12.57
CA PHE A 390 -17.91 -3.56 11.96
C PHE A 390 -17.71 -3.41 10.45
N ASP A 391 -18.56 -4.03 9.63
CA ASP A 391 -18.49 -3.92 8.17
C ASP A 391 -19.36 -2.76 7.63
N SER A 392 -18.79 -1.96 6.74
CA SER A 392 -19.55 -1.04 5.89
C SER A 392 -19.49 -1.47 4.43
N THR A 393 -20.59 -1.30 3.69
CA THR A 393 -20.71 -1.76 2.29
C THR A 393 -21.06 -0.62 1.35
N GLY A 394 -20.24 -0.45 0.32
CA GLY A 394 -20.43 0.47 -0.79
C GLY A 394 -20.78 -0.27 -2.08
N PHE A 395 -21.70 0.28 -2.86
CA PHE A 395 -22.25 -0.35 -4.05
C PHE A 395 -22.14 0.56 -5.27
N CYS A 396 -21.56 0.04 -6.33
CA CYS A 396 -21.60 0.66 -7.66
C CYS A 396 -22.58 -0.11 -8.56
N PHE A 397 -23.78 0.46 -8.72
CA PHE A 397 -24.82 -0.05 -9.63
C PHE A 397 -24.88 0.70 -10.97
N GLY A 398 -24.23 1.86 -11.07
CA GLY A 398 -24.37 2.79 -12.20
C GLY A 398 -23.45 2.53 -13.40
N LEU A 399 -22.91 1.32 -13.57
CA LEU A 399 -21.93 1.02 -14.63
C LEU A 399 -22.55 0.88 -16.03
N ASP A 400 -23.72 0.23 -16.12
CA ASP A 400 -24.31 -0.20 -17.39
C ASP A 400 -24.43 0.92 -18.45
N PRO A 401 -24.89 2.15 -18.15
CA PRO A 401 -24.97 3.22 -19.15
C PRO A 401 -23.62 3.57 -19.80
N TYR A 402 -22.53 3.54 -19.02
CA TYR A 402 -21.19 3.86 -19.49
C TYR A 402 -20.58 2.70 -20.28
N LEU A 403 -20.85 1.45 -19.89
CA LEU A 403 -20.48 0.26 -20.65
C LEU A 403 -21.26 0.16 -21.98
N GLN A 404 -22.52 0.60 -22.00
CA GLN A 404 -23.35 0.71 -23.20
C GLN A 404 -22.85 1.83 -24.14
N GLU A 405 -22.44 3.00 -23.63
CA GLU A 405 -21.81 4.05 -24.46
C GLU A 405 -20.48 3.58 -25.06
N LEU A 406 -19.67 2.87 -24.25
CA LEU A 406 -18.39 2.30 -24.66
C LEU A 406 -18.53 1.17 -25.69
N GLY A 407 -19.65 0.45 -25.66
CA GLY A 407 -19.96 -0.67 -26.57
C GLY A 407 -19.12 -1.94 -26.33
N SER A 408 -18.42 -2.04 -25.19
CA SER A 408 -17.56 -3.17 -24.83
C SER A 408 -17.41 -3.31 -23.31
N PRO A 409 -17.17 -4.53 -22.78
CA PRO A 409 -16.77 -4.70 -21.38
C PRO A 409 -15.40 -4.07 -21.12
N ILE A 410 -15.15 -3.73 -19.85
CA ILE A 410 -13.84 -3.28 -19.37
C ILE A 410 -13.08 -4.43 -18.69
N LYS A 411 -11.77 -4.24 -18.54
CA LYS A 411 -10.89 -5.07 -17.73
C LYS A 411 -10.20 -4.21 -16.67
N VAL A 412 -10.30 -4.62 -15.42
CA VAL A 412 -9.52 -4.06 -14.32
C VAL A 412 -8.17 -4.79 -14.26
N PHE A 413 -7.08 -4.04 -14.27
CA PHE A 413 -5.70 -4.56 -14.27
C PHE A 413 -4.91 -4.14 -13.04
N ALA A 414 -5.38 -3.15 -12.27
CA ALA A 414 -4.80 -2.81 -10.97
C ALA A 414 -5.86 -2.23 -10.01
N SER A 415 -5.56 -2.29 -8.71
CA SER A 415 -6.41 -1.80 -7.62
C SER A 415 -5.56 -1.20 -6.51
N MET A 416 -6.09 -0.19 -5.84
CA MET A 416 -5.52 0.42 -4.63
C MET A 416 -6.64 0.59 -3.59
N PRO A 417 -6.77 -0.34 -2.63
CA PRO A 417 -7.68 -0.20 -1.50
C PRO A 417 -7.29 0.96 -0.58
N HIS A 418 -8.26 1.63 0.03
CA HIS A 418 -8.06 2.80 0.89
C HIS A 418 -9.13 2.90 2.01
N ALA A 419 -8.66 3.06 3.24
CA ALA A 419 -9.40 3.37 4.46
C ALA A 419 -8.46 4.11 5.46
N HIS A 420 -9.00 4.70 6.52
CA HIS A 420 -8.22 5.41 7.55
C HIS A 420 -7.86 4.50 8.75
N LEU A 421 -7.52 5.10 9.90
CA LEU A 421 -6.84 4.45 11.04
C LEU A 421 -7.63 3.34 11.76
N ALA A 422 -8.94 3.22 11.56
CA ALA A 422 -9.74 2.12 12.09
C ALA A 422 -9.94 0.98 11.07
N GLY A 423 -9.61 1.19 9.79
CA GLY A 423 -9.73 0.17 8.74
C GLY A 423 -8.77 -1.01 8.95
N THR A 424 -9.30 -2.23 8.95
CA THR A 424 -8.52 -3.48 9.10
C THR A 424 -8.62 -4.41 7.90
N ALA A 425 -9.65 -4.28 7.08
CA ALA A 425 -9.78 -4.98 5.81
C ALA A 425 -10.53 -4.13 4.77
N VAL A 426 -10.15 -4.23 3.50
CA VAL A 426 -10.84 -3.59 2.37
C VAL A 426 -10.89 -4.57 1.19
N ARG A 427 -12.09 -4.89 0.72
CA ARG A 427 -12.32 -5.91 -0.31
C ARG A 427 -13.42 -5.51 -1.28
N THR A 428 -13.11 -5.50 -2.58
CA THR A 428 -14.06 -5.23 -3.67
C THR A 428 -14.39 -6.52 -4.40
N LYS A 429 -15.66 -6.90 -4.39
CA LYS A 429 -16.22 -8.09 -5.02
C LYS A 429 -16.85 -7.74 -6.36
N LEU A 430 -16.58 -8.55 -7.39
CA LEU A 430 -17.38 -8.60 -8.61
C LEU A 430 -18.54 -9.59 -8.40
N VAL A 431 -19.78 -9.12 -8.59
CA VAL A 431 -20.99 -9.94 -8.48
C VAL A 431 -21.75 -9.89 -9.80
N ARG A 432 -22.08 -11.06 -10.36
CA ARG A 432 -22.79 -11.23 -11.63
C ARG A 432 -24.05 -12.07 -11.39
N ASN A 433 -25.22 -11.55 -11.74
CA ASN A 433 -26.52 -12.21 -11.48
C ASN A 433 -26.72 -12.66 -10.01
N GLY A 434 -26.25 -11.86 -9.04
CA GLY A 434 -26.33 -12.20 -7.61
C GLY A 434 -25.33 -13.26 -7.13
N VAL A 435 -24.33 -13.64 -7.95
CA VAL A 435 -23.30 -14.62 -7.60
C VAL A 435 -21.91 -13.96 -7.64
N PHE A 436 -21.14 -14.10 -6.56
CA PHE A 436 -19.73 -13.69 -6.50
C PHE A 436 -18.90 -14.37 -7.59
N GLN A 437 -18.08 -13.60 -8.31
CA GLN A 437 -17.21 -14.09 -9.39
C GLN A 437 -15.74 -14.08 -8.97
N SER A 438 -15.25 -12.94 -8.50
CA SER A 438 -13.86 -12.73 -8.08
C SER A 438 -13.71 -11.46 -7.23
N TYR A 439 -12.56 -11.29 -6.60
CA TYR A 439 -12.15 -9.98 -6.08
C TYR A 439 -11.59 -9.11 -7.21
N VAL A 440 -11.86 -7.81 -7.15
CA VAL A 440 -11.29 -6.74 -7.99
C VAL A 440 -10.21 -5.96 -7.21
N GLY A 441 -10.19 -6.11 -5.90
CA GLY A 441 -9.14 -5.69 -4.98
C GLY A 441 -9.42 -6.30 -3.61
N ARG A 442 -8.39 -6.67 -2.86
CA ARG A 442 -8.54 -7.30 -1.54
C ARG A 442 -7.32 -7.06 -0.67
N ASP A 443 -7.58 -6.79 0.60
CA ASP A 443 -6.64 -6.90 1.71
C ASP A 443 -7.43 -7.19 2.99
N GLU A 444 -7.28 -8.38 3.58
CA GLU A 444 -7.92 -8.72 4.87
C GLU A 444 -7.08 -8.30 6.09
N THR A 445 -5.85 -7.85 5.87
CA THR A 445 -4.89 -7.45 6.91
C THR A 445 -4.31 -6.07 6.61
N TYR A 446 -5.19 -5.19 6.10
CA TYR A 446 -4.90 -3.85 5.62
C TYR A 446 -4.08 -3.03 6.64
N ASP A 447 -3.26 -2.14 6.10
CA ASP A 447 -2.46 -1.22 6.88
C ASP A 447 -2.59 0.19 6.32
N PHE A 448 -2.94 1.13 7.21
CA PHE A 448 -2.93 2.55 6.90
C PHE A 448 -1.54 3.00 6.39
N ASP A 449 -0.47 2.44 6.94
CA ASP A 449 0.91 2.78 6.56
C ASP A 449 1.42 2.06 5.28
N LEU A 450 0.59 1.25 4.60
CA LEU A 450 0.96 0.57 3.34
C LEU A 450 -0.19 0.53 2.31
N GLN A 451 -0.28 1.58 1.51
CA GLN A 451 -1.30 1.76 0.48
C GLN A 451 -0.69 1.75 -0.93
N GLU A 452 -0.22 0.57 -1.38
CA GLU A 452 0.33 0.39 -2.74
C GLU A 452 -0.76 0.09 -3.79
N ILE A 453 -0.55 0.55 -5.03
CA ILE A 453 -1.26 0.03 -6.21
C ILE A 453 -0.79 -1.42 -6.47
N ARG A 454 -1.74 -2.36 -6.60
CA ARG A 454 -1.49 -3.79 -6.84
C ARG A 454 -1.97 -4.19 -8.23
N LEU A 455 -1.15 -4.92 -8.97
CA LEU A 455 -1.53 -5.48 -10.28
C LEU A 455 -2.38 -6.74 -10.10
N LEU A 456 -3.44 -6.87 -10.89
CA LEU A 456 -4.31 -8.05 -10.92
C LEU A 456 -3.85 -9.03 -12.00
N ASP A 457 -3.60 -10.28 -11.62
CA ASP A 457 -3.32 -11.38 -12.54
C ASP A 457 -4.08 -12.64 -12.09
N PRO A 458 -5.14 -13.08 -12.80
CA PRO A 458 -5.66 -12.51 -14.05
C PRO A 458 -6.38 -11.17 -13.87
N GLU A 459 -6.38 -10.35 -14.92
CA GLU A 459 -7.22 -9.15 -15.03
C GLU A 459 -8.71 -9.50 -14.92
N VAL A 460 -9.51 -8.67 -14.23
CA VAL A 460 -10.93 -8.95 -14.00
C VAL A 460 -11.81 -8.24 -15.03
N MET A 461 -12.60 -9.01 -15.78
CA MET A 461 -13.54 -8.48 -16.79
C MET A 461 -14.89 -8.11 -16.18
N VAL A 462 -15.27 -6.83 -16.30
CA VAL A 462 -16.55 -6.27 -15.88
C VAL A 462 -17.38 -5.92 -17.12
N GLN A 463 -18.65 -6.33 -17.13
CA GLN A 463 -19.58 -6.21 -18.26
C GLN A 463 -20.96 -5.72 -17.80
N GLU A 464 -21.86 -5.47 -18.76
CA GLU A 464 -23.25 -5.11 -18.50
C GLU A 464 -23.94 -6.15 -17.57
N GLY A 465 -24.66 -5.65 -16.56
CA GLY A 465 -25.34 -6.46 -15.53
C GLY A 465 -24.45 -6.93 -14.37
N ASP A 466 -23.20 -6.48 -14.30
CA ASP A 466 -22.31 -6.69 -13.15
C ASP A 466 -22.49 -5.63 -12.06
N GLN A 467 -22.20 -6.01 -10.82
CA GLN A 467 -22.15 -5.12 -9.67
C GLN A 467 -20.75 -5.16 -9.05
N LEU A 468 -20.20 -3.99 -8.74
CA LEU A 468 -19.00 -3.86 -7.92
C LEU A 468 -19.41 -3.46 -6.51
N ILE A 469 -19.00 -4.27 -5.52
CA ILE A 469 -19.37 -4.09 -4.11
C ILE A 469 -18.08 -4.01 -3.29
N THR A 470 -17.82 -2.88 -2.65
CA THR A 470 -16.66 -2.68 -1.77
C THR A 470 -17.10 -2.78 -0.31
N GLU A 471 -16.59 -3.77 0.40
CA GLU A 471 -16.76 -3.94 1.85
C GLU A 471 -15.48 -3.50 2.56
N CYS A 472 -15.63 -2.73 3.64
CA CYS A 472 -14.53 -2.35 4.53
C CYS A 472 -14.88 -2.72 5.97
N THR A 473 -13.94 -3.34 6.66
CA THR A 473 -14.06 -3.76 8.06
C THR A 473 -13.29 -2.80 8.94
N TYR A 474 -13.91 -2.36 10.03
CA TYR A 474 -13.33 -1.43 10.98
C TYR A 474 -13.21 -2.01 12.38
N LYS A 475 -12.15 -1.63 13.09
CA LYS A 475 -11.94 -1.89 14.51
C LYS A 475 -11.87 -0.57 15.27
N THR A 476 -12.80 -0.35 16.19
CA THR A 476 -12.94 0.91 16.93
C THR A 476 -12.80 0.73 18.45
N THR A 477 -12.15 -0.35 18.89
CA THR A 477 -11.92 -0.71 20.31
C THR A 477 -11.24 0.39 21.14
N ASP A 478 -10.44 1.24 20.50
CA ASP A 478 -9.76 2.41 21.05
C ASP A 478 -10.67 3.67 21.11
N ARG A 479 -11.68 3.75 20.25
CA ARG A 479 -12.57 4.91 20.09
C ARG A 479 -13.63 4.94 21.19
N THR A 480 -13.83 6.13 21.78
CA THR A 480 -14.87 6.38 22.79
C THR A 480 -16.13 7.02 22.23
N GLN A 481 -16.07 7.53 20.99
CA GLN A 481 -17.18 8.14 20.25
C GLN A 481 -17.29 7.51 18.86
N ALA A 482 -18.49 7.55 18.28
CA ALA A 482 -18.76 7.08 16.93
C ALA A 482 -17.81 7.76 15.92
N THR A 483 -17.29 6.95 15.02
CA THR A 483 -16.44 7.41 13.91
C THR A 483 -17.33 7.60 12.70
N ILE A 484 -17.15 8.70 11.97
CA ILE A 484 -17.97 9.05 10.80
C ILE A 484 -17.14 8.98 9.52
N GLY A 485 -17.80 8.83 8.37
CA GLY A 485 -17.18 9.05 7.07
C GLY A 485 -16.74 10.51 6.91
N GLY A 486 -15.51 10.74 6.48
CA GLY A 486 -14.93 12.09 6.44
C GLY A 486 -13.53 12.16 5.85
N LEU A 487 -12.82 13.25 6.17
CA LEU A 487 -11.52 13.59 5.58
C LEU A 487 -10.35 13.38 6.56
N SER A 488 -10.55 13.56 7.86
CA SER A 488 -9.47 13.35 8.84
C SER A 488 -9.12 11.87 8.95
N SER A 489 -7.85 11.55 9.19
CA SER A 489 -7.36 10.20 9.52
C SER A 489 -8.06 9.56 10.74
N ARG A 490 -8.78 10.35 11.55
CA ARG A 490 -9.62 9.88 12.67
C ARG A 490 -11.09 9.66 12.29
N GLU A 491 -11.56 10.32 11.24
CA GLU A 491 -12.76 9.96 10.48
C GLU A 491 -12.41 8.79 9.54
N GLU A 492 -13.35 8.29 8.74
CA GLU A 492 -13.13 7.10 7.91
C GLU A 492 -13.48 7.25 6.43
N MET A 493 -12.94 6.32 5.63
CA MET A 493 -13.26 6.13 4.21
C MET A 493 -13.37 4.64 3.88
N CYS A 494 -14.16 4.31 2.86
CA CYS A 494 -14.17 2.96 2.26
C CYS A 494 -14.08 3.08 0.75
N ILE A 495 -12.86 3.04 0.21
CA ILE A 495 -12.61 3.31 -1.21
C ILE A 495 -11.71 2.21 -1.81
N ASN A 496 -11.91 1.90 -3.08
CA ASN A 496 -10.92 1.24 -3.91
C ASN A 496 -10.74 2.05 -5.21
N PHE A 497 -9.51 2.47 -5.50
CA PHE A 497 -9.17 3.10 -6.77
C PHE A 497 -8.80 2.02 -7.78
N ILE A 498 -9.75 1.63 -8.62
CA ILE A 498 -9.54 0.60 -9.66
C ILE A 498 -9.07 1.23 -10.97
N GLN A 499 -8.09 0.58 -11.60
CA GLN A 499 -7.51 1.00 -12.88
C GLN A 499 -7.90 0.00 -13.96
N TYR A 500 -8.51 0.50 -15.03
CA TYR A 500 -9.19 -0.33 -16.02
C TYR A 500 -8.96 0.16 -17.45
N TYR A 501 -9.28 -0.69 -18.44
CA TYR A 501 -9.33 -0.31 -19.85
C TYR A 501 -10.43 -1.09 -20.61
N PRO A 502 -10.92 -0.58 -21.76
CA PRO A 502 -10.70 0.78 -22.26
C PRO A 502 -11.39 1.83 -21.37
N ARG A 503 -10.82 3.05 -21.31
CA ARG A 503 -11.38 4.19 -20.56
C ARG A 503 -12.84 4.48 -20.96
N MET A 504 -13.71 4.66 -19.98
CA MET A 504 -15.07 5.18 -20.12
C MET A 504 -15.20 6.50 -19.34
N LYS A 505 -16.23 7.30 -19.64
CA LYS A 505 -16.43 8.62 -19.03
C LYS A 505 -17.00 8.56 -17.61
N LEU A 506 -16.50 7.66 -16.76
CA LEU A 506 -16.90 7.49 -15.37
C LEU A 506 -15.66 7.51 -14.47
N THR A 507 -15.65 8.43 -13.50
CA THR A 507 -14.53 8.58 -12.53
C THR A 507 -14.93 8.28 -11.09
N ARG A 508 -16.21 8.36 -10.71
CA ARG A 508 -16.69 7.99 -9.37
C ARG A 508 -17.98 7.20 -9.40
N CYS A 509 -18.08 6.17 -8.55
CA CYS A 509 -19.30 5.39 -8.40
C CYS A 509 -19.47 4.90 -6.94
N TYR A 510 -20.26 5.63 -6.17
CA TYR A 510 -20.40 5.45 -4.72
C TYR A 510 -21.82 5.02 -4.33
N SER A 511 -21.96 4.52 -3.10
CA SER A 511 -23.23 4.57 -2.39
C SER A 511 -23.10 5.12 -0.97
N GLY A 512 -24.18 5.68 -0.45
CA GLY A 512 -24.30 6.10 0.96
C GLY A 512 -25.68 5.80 1.52
N LEU A 513 -25.84 6.00 2.83
CA LEU A 513 -27.11 5.87 3.54
C LEU A 513 -27.66 7.25 3.88
N ASP A 514 -28.99 7.38 3.95
CA ASP A 514 -29.63 8.53 4.58
C ASP A 514 -29.56 8.36 6.11
N ILE A 515 -29.25 9.45 6.80
CA ILE A 515 -29.17 9.47 8.26
C ILE A 515 -30.53 9.16 8.92
N ASN A 516 -31.64 9.53 8.26
CA ASN A 516 -33.00 9.27 8.73
C ASN A 516 -33.44 7.81 8.52
N GLN A 517 -32.71 7.01 7.74
CA GLN A 517 -32.89 5.56 7.70
C GLN A 517 -32.19 4.86 8.86
N GLN A 518 -31.09 5.43 9.38
CA GLN A 518 -30.31 4.90 10.50
C GLN A 518 -30.87 5.31 11.86
N ALA A 519 -31.38 6.54 11.96
CA ALA A 519 -31.95 7.14 13.16
C ALA A 519 -32.98 6.24 13.92
N PRO A 520 -33.88 5.47 13.27
CA PRO A 520 -34.88 4.67 13.97
C PRO A 520 -34.30 3.52 14.82
N PHE A 521 -33.08 3.05 14.53
CA PHE A 521 -32.37 2.09 15.40
C PHE A 521 -32.20 2.65 16.83
N PHE A 522 -31.98 3.97 16.93
CA PHE A 522 -31.80 4.70 18.18
C PHE A 522 -33.10 5.32 18.74
N GLY A 523 -34.26 4.98 18.14
CA GLY A 523 -35.57 5.53 18.53
C GLY A 523 -35.83 6.97 18.07
N VAL A 524 -35.00 7.50 17.17
CA VAL A 524 -35.17 8.82 16.54
C VAL A 524 -35.88 8.64 15.21
N TYR A 525 -36.98 9.37 14.94
CA TYR A 525 -37.72 9.21 13.68
C TYR A 525 -37.50 10.35 12.69
N TYR A 526 -36.96 11.50 13.13
CA TYR A 526 -36.52 12.55 12.21
C TYR A 526 -35.40 13.42 12.81
N ALA A 527 -34.30 13.54 12.06
CA ALA A 527 -33.15 14.39 12.32
C ALA A 527 -32.82 15.26 11.10
N GLY A 528 -32.25 16.44 11.35
CA GLY A 528 -31.81 17.37 10.32
C GLY A 528 -30.57 16.89 9.56
N TRP A 529 -30.35 17.47 8.38
CA TRP A 529 -29.31 17.09 7.41
C TRP A 529 -27.93 17.69 7.71
N GLU A 530 -27.87 18.77 8.49
CA GLU A 530 -26.64 19.44 8.90
C GLU A 530 -25.99 18.65 10.04
N TYR A 531 -24.79 18.11 9.83
CA TYR A 531 -24.01 17.44 10.88
C TYR A 531 -23.79 18.40 12.08
N PRO A 532 -23.95 17.97 13.35
CA PRO A 532 -24.12 16.59 13.89
C PRO A 532 -25.56 16.01 13.88
N PHE A 533 -26.44 16.52 13.02
CA PHE A 533 -27.82 16.08 12.80
C PHE A 533 -28.76 16.39 13.99
N PRO A 534 -29.20 17.65 14.16
CA PRO A 534 -30.16 18.04 15.20
C PRO A 534 -31.45 17.22 15.15
N ILE A 535 -31.91 16.69 16.29
CA ILE A 535 -33.13 15.87 16.33
C ILE A 535 -34.37 16.77 16.32
N TYR A 536 -35.34 16.44 15.46
CA TYR A 536 -36.63 17.11 15.41
C TYR A 536 -37.79 16.28 15.98
N TYR A 537 -37.66 14.94 15.98
CA TYR A 537 -38.65 14.05 16.61
C TYR A 537 -38.00 12.71 17.03
N PRO A 538 -38.23 12.19 18.25
CA PRO A 538 -39.29 12.56 19.20
C PRO A 538 -38.98 13.80 20.06
N ASP A 539 -40.05 14.46 20.54
CA ASP A 539 -40.01 15.62 21.47
C ASP A 539 -39.11 15.43 22.69
N SER A 540 -38.93 14.18 23.16
CA SER A 540 -38.04 13.81 24.27
C SER A 540 -36.54 13.94 23.96
N MET A 541 -36.18 14.16 22.69
CA MET A 541 -34.79 14.18 22.21
C MET A 541 -34.40 15.47 21.47
N VAL A 542 -35.30 16.44 21.26
CA VAL A 542 -35.06 17.63 20.42
C VAL A 542 -33.99 18.62 20.92
N ASN A 543 -33.47 18.42 22.12
CA ASN A 543 -32.31 19.16 22.66
C ASN A 543 -30.98 18.41 22.47
N GLN A 544 -30.97 17.36 21.64
CA GLN A 544 -29.82 16.52 21.32
C GLN A 544 -29.66 16.40 19.80
N THR A 545 -28.47 15.99 19.39
CA THR A 545 -28.15 15.64 18.01
C THR A 545 -28.14 14.12 17.88
N LEU A 546 -28.28 13.56 16.67
CA LEU A 546 -28.25 12.10 16.53
C LEU A 546 -26.89 11.54 16.95
N ILE A 547 -25.80 12.26 16.68
CA ILE A 547 -24.45 11.87 17.12
C ILE A 547 -24.34 11.86 18.66
N ASP A 548 -25.03 12.75 19.39
CA ASP A 548 -25.10 12.67 20.86
C ASP A 548 -25.79 11.38 21.33
N VAL A 549 -26.90 11.00 20.68
CA VAL A 549 -27.66 9.78 21.02
C VAL A 549 -26.85 8.53 20.69
N ILE A 550 -26.20 8.47 19.52
CA ILE A 550 -25.31 7.38 19.12
C ILE A 550 -24.12 7.25 20.10
N ASN A 551 -23.55 8.37 20.57
CA ASN A 551 -22.47 8.35 21.57
C ASN A 551 -22.95 7.95 22.98
N GLN A 552 -24.25 8.06 23.29
CA GLN A 552 -24.84 7.62 24.55
C GLN A 552 -25.39 6.18 24.51
N HIS A 553 -25.48 5.56 23.33
CA HIS A 553 -25.97 4.19 23.18
C HIS A 553 -25.03 3.20 23.90
N PRO A 554 -25.55 2.17 24.60
CA PRO A 554 -24.73 1.27 25.41
C PRO A 554 -24.03 0.21 24.56
N TRP A 555 -23.03 0.62 23.78
CA TRP A 555 -22.31 -0.22 22.82
C TRP A 555 -21.62 -1.44 23.46
N THR A 556 -21.95 -2.60 22.92
CA THR A 556 -21.24 -3.88 23.04
C THR A 556 -20.95 -4.40 21.61
N ASN A 557 -20.15 -5.45 21.46
CA ASN A 557 -19.97 -6.08 20.14
C ASN A 557 -21.30 -6.61 19.58
N GLU A 558 -22.12 -7.29 20.40
CA GLU A 558 -23.47 -7.74 20.00
C GLU A 558 -24.35 -6.57 19.52
N GLU A 559 -24.22 -5.38 20.14
CA GLU A 559 -24.98 -4.20 19.73
C GLU A 559 -24.43 -3.54 18.46
N ALA A 560 -23.11 -3.57 18.26
CA ALA A 560 -22.47 -3.16 17.01
C ALA A 560 -22.84 -4.08 15.84
N GLU A 561 -22.84 -5.40 16.05
CA GLU A 561 -23.32 -6.41 15.10
C GLU A 561 -24.81 -6.20 14.77
N ARG A 562 -25.65 -5.88 15.77
CA ARG A 562 -27.07 -5.53 15.53
C ARG A 562 -27.24 -4.25 14.72
N PHE A 563 -26.39 -3.23 14.94
CA PHE A 563 -26.41 -2.01 14.13
C PHE A 563 -25.90 -2.27 12.71
N GLU A 564 -24.84 -3.06 12.55
CA GLU A 564 -24.32 -3.49 11.24
C GLU A 564 -25.41 -4.22 10.45
N GLN A 565 -26.08 -5.21 11.05
CA GLN A 565 -27.17 -5.94 10.41
C GLN A 565 -28.35 -5.03 10.05
N TYR A 566 -28.67 -4.03 10.88
CA TYR A 566 -29.70 -3.05 10.57
C TYR A 566 -29.31 -2.20 9.35
N VAL A 567 -28.08 -1.69 9.33
CA VAL A 567 -27.52 -0.87 8.24
C VAL A 567 -27.38 -1.66 6.93
N ARG A 568 -26.86 -2.89 6.99
CA ARG A 568 -26.66 -3.80 5.84
C ARG A 568 -27.99 -4.23 5.18
N ASN A 569 -29.10 -4.17 5.90
CA ASN A 569 -30.46 -4.40 5.37
C ASN A 569 -31.23 -3.10 5.06
N THR A 570 -30.57 -1.93 5.11
CA THR A 570 -31.18 -0.63 4.79
C THR A 570 -30.97 -0.27 3.32
N GLN A 571 -31.96 0.40 2.71
CA GLN A 571 -31.87 0.85 1.32
C GLN A 571 -30.81 1.97 1.17
N VAL A 572 -29.66 1.68 0.55
CA VAL A 572 -28.66 2.70 0.21
C VAL A 572 -29.11 3.59 -0.96
N PHE A 573 -28.42 4.70 -1.20
CA PHE A 573 -28.51 5.51 -2.42
C PHE A 573 -27.19 5.39 -3.17
N SER A 574 -27.22 5.04 -4.47
CA SER A 574 -26.02 4.99 -5.32
C SER A 574 -26.00 6.20 -6.26
N TYR A 575 -24.81 6.73 -6.54
CA TYR A 575 -24.63 7.84 -7.47
C TYR A 575 -23.35 7.69 -8.30
N THR A 576 -23.35 8.28 -9.49
CA THR A 576 -22.17 8.33 -10.37
C THR A 576 -21.70 9.77 -10.60
N VAL A 577 -20.41 9.95 -10.80
CA VAL A 577 -19.83 11.21 -11.28
C VAL A 577 -19.07 10.94 -12.58
N PRO A 578 -19.56 11.44 -13.72
CA PRO A 578 -18.89 11.23 -14.99
C PRO A 578 -17.64 12.09 -15.14
N GLU A 579 -16.83 11.75 -16.13
CA GLU A 579 -15.70 12.56 -16.56
C GLU A 579 -16.20 13.80 -17.31
N VAL A 580 -16.49 14.85 -16.54
CA VAL A 580 -16.96 16.18 -16.96
C VAL A 580 -18.42 16.21 -17.46
N ASN A 581 -19.28 16.76 -16.60
CA ASN A 581 -20.70 17.10 -16.83
C ASN A 581 -21.68 15.92 -17.04
N ASP A 582 -22.22 15.41 -15.93
CA ASP A 582 -23.67 15.42 -15.63
C ASP A 582 -23.95 14.55 -14.39
N TYR A 583 -24.54 15.14 -13.35
CA TYR A 583 -25.00 14.36 -12.18
C TYR A 583 -26.26 13.57 -12.54
N GLN A 584 -26.10 12.29 -12.87
CA GLN A 584 -27.24 11.38 -13.01
C GLN A 584 -27.49 10.66 -11.68
N LEU A 585 -28.62 11.00 -11.05
CA LEU A 585 -29.24 10.16 -10.03
C LEU A 585 -29.87 8.96 -10.76
N ILE A 586 -29.41 7.76 -10.44
CA ILE A 586 -29.88 6.51 -11.05
C ILE A 586 -30.72 5.78 -10.00
N ASP A 587 -32.00 5.54 -10.30
CA ASP A 587 -32.88 4.74 -9.44
C ASP A 587 -32.34 3.31 -9.30
N GLN A 588 -32.41 2.77 -8.08
CA GLN A 588 -31.86 1.45 -7.79
C GLN A 588 -32.62 0.30 -8.45
N PRO A 589 -31.92 -0.82 -8.77
CA PRO A 589 -32.60 -2.09 -8.98
C PRO A 589 -33.36 -2.51 -7.70
N ALA A 590 -34.49 -3.18 -7.87
CA ALA A 590 -35.29 -3.64 -6.76
C ALA A 590 -34.61 -4.79 -5.99
N ASP A 591 -34.39 -4.56 -4.69
CA ASP A 591 -33.91 -5.53 -3.69
C ASP A 591 -32.45 -6.04 -3.91
N PRO A 592 -31.43 -5.29 -3.45
CA PRO A 592 -30.02 -5.70 -3.54
C PRO A 592 -29.70 -6.81 -2.54
N THR A 593 -30.11 -8.04 -2.83
CA THR A 593 -29.83 -9.21 -1.99
C THR A 593 -28.33 -9.48 -1.93
N MET A 594 -27.70 -9.21 -0.78
CA MET A 594 -26.29 -9.55 -0.56
C MET A 594 -26.07 -11.06 -0.75
N PRO A 595 -25.13 -11.48 -1.62
CA PRO A 595 -24.78 -12.90 -1.74
C PRO A 595 -24.18 -13.37 -0.42
N ASN A 596 -24.73 -14.44 0.16
CA ASN A 596 -24.12 -15.08 1.34
C ASN A 596 -22.69 -15.51 0.99
N ASP A 597 -21.74 -15.15 1.85
CA ASP A 597 -20.35 -15.58 1.76
C ASP A 597 -20.23 -17.05 2.21
N ASN A 598 -20.75 -17.95 1.35
CA ASN A 598 -20.50 -19.38 1.44
C ASN A 598 -19.01 -19.60 1.18
N SER A 599 -18.24 -19.63 2.26
CA SER A 599 -16.79 -19.84 2.24
C SER A 599 -16.42 -21.02 1.33
N VAL A 600 -15.83 -20.69 0.18
CA VAL A 600 -15.40 -21.69 -0.80
C VAL A 600 -14.22 -22.43 -0.21
N SER A 601 -14.48 -23.61 0.35
CA SER A 601 -13.43 -24.56 0.73
C SER A 601 -12.67 -24.99 -0.51
N ILE A 602 -11.54 -24.33 -0.75
CA ILE A 602 -10.61 -24.63 -1.83
C ILE A 602 -10.14 -26.09 -1.65
N PRO A 603 -10.41 -27.01 -2.60
CA PRO A 603 -9.97 -28.39 -2.45
C PRO A 603 -8.44 -28.47 -2.56
N GLY A 604 -7.76 -28.77 -1.45
CA GLY A 604 -6.29 -28.76 -1.38
C GLY A 604 -5.67 -29.45 -0.16
N CYS A 605 -6.38 -29.46 0.97
CA CYS A 605 -6.07 -30.23 2.18
C CYS A 605 -7.31 -31.03 2.64
#